data_AF-A0A4S8IBS6-F1
#
_entry.id   AF-A0A4S8IBS6-F1
#
_cell.length_a   1.000
_cell.length_b   1.000
_cell.length_c   1.000
_cell.angle_alpha   90.00
_cell.angle_beta   90.00
_cell.angle_gamma   90.00
#
_symmetry.space_group_name_H-M   'P 1'
#
loop_
_entity.id
_entity.type
_entity.pdbx_description
1 polymer ?
#
loop_
_entity_poly.entity_id
_entity_poly.type
_entity_poly.pdbx_seq_one_letter_code
_entity_poly.pdbx_strand_id
1 'polypeptide(L)'
;MEDLLPVCKLTRDTTTILESDIYSILPDGTVTMVMPDQKDWHALGEYPAVVLPDHDRPLSPFGFGFVAFGRCIYVVGGMVLKYNTSNHTYAFVKLDATKFCDPRTSPPDWQDAKPMPVQACRILGCASMEE
;
A
#
# COMPACT_ATOMS: atom_id res chain seq x y z
N MET A 1 -29.35 8.08 15.35
CA MET A 1 -28.05 7.41 15.55
C MET A 1 -27.71 6.76 14.22
N GLU A 2 -27.33 7.55 13.22
CA GLU A 2 -27.20 7.09 11.82
C GLU A 2 -25.84 7.42 11.17
N ASP A 3 -24.95 8.12 11.86
CA ASP A 3 -23.66 8.56 11.28
C ASP A 3 -22.45 7.86 11.92
N LEU A 4 -22.53 6.55 12.11
CA LEU A 4 -21.39 5.72 12.57
C LEU A 4 -20.85 4.79 11.48
N LEU A 5 -21.31 4.91 10.23
CA LEU A 5 -20.65 4.21 9.14
C LEU A 5 -19.30 4.89 8.87
N PRO A 6 -18.17 4.18 8.98
CA PRO A 6 -16.91 4.70 8.50
C PRO A 6 -17.09 4.94 7.01
N VAL A 7 -17.09 6.21 6.60
CA VAL A 7 -16.96 6.56 5.19
C VAL A 7 -15.53 6.17 4.82
N CYS A 8 -15.36 4.95 4.32
CA CYS A 8 -14.14 4.52 3.65
C CYS A 8 -14.00 5.38 2.39
N LYS A 9 -13.37 6.54 2.54
CA LYS A 9 -12.98 7.38 1.42
C LYS A 9 -11.92 6.62 0.65
N LEU A 10 -12.34 5.90 -0.40
CA LEU A 10 -11.43 5.34 -1.39
C LEU A 10 -10.66 6.51 -2.01
N THR A 11 -9.44 6.70 -1.55
CA THR A 11 -8.50 7.60 -2.22
C THR A 11 -7.93 6.84 -3.41
N ARG A 12 -7.88 7.49 -4.59
CA ARG A 12 -7.30 6.93 -5.84
C ARG A 12 -5.88 6.38 -5.68
N ASP A 13 -5.26 6.67 -4.55
CA ASP A 13 -3.86 6.45 -4.23
C ASP A 13 -3.59 5.06 -3.66
N THR A 14 -4.64 4.38 -3.20
CA THR A 14 -4.56 3.06 -2.59
C THR A 14 -5.43 2.02 -3.29
N THR A 15 -5.94 2.32 -4.50
CA THR A 15 -6.77 1.41 -5.30
C THR A 15 -6.11 1.08 -6.64
N THR A 16 -6.19 -0.18 -7.06
CA THR A 16 -5.78 -0.61 -8.40
C THR A 16 -6.72 -1.67 -8.96
N ILE A 17 -6.65 -1.91 -10.26
CA ILE A 17 -7.48 -2.91 -10.96
C ILE A 17 -6.55 -3.96 -11.53
N LEU A 18 -6.80 -5.22 -11.19
CA LEU A 18 -6.11 -6.36 -11.78
C LEU A 18 -7.16 -7.26 -12.43
N GLU A 19 -7.01 -7.50 -13.73
CA GLU A 19 -8.01 -8.16 -14.57
C GLU A 19 -9.35 -7.41 -14.52
N SER A 20 -10.31 -7.90 -13.73
CA SER A 20 -11.60 -7.24 -13.52
C SER A 20 -11.83 -6.84 -12.06
N ASP A 21 -10.98 -7.26 -11.12
CA ASP A 21 -11.21 -7.05 -9.70
C ASP A 21 -10.54 -5.76 -9.22
N ILE A 22 -11.20 -5.08 -8.29
CA ILE A 22 -10.69 -3.86 -7.67
C ILE A 22 -10.03 -4.24 -6.35
N TYR A 23 -8.75 -3.88 -6.22
CA TYR A 23 -7.98 -4.07 -5.01
C TYR A 23 -7.77 -2.73 -4.32
N SER A 24 -7.75 -2.74 -2.98
CA SER A 24 -7.43 -1.58 -2.18
C SER A 24 -6.55 -1.95 -0.99
N ILE A 25 -5.74 -0.99 -0.52
CA ILE A 25 -5.11 -1.04 0.80
C ILE A 25 -5.76 0.03 1.68
N LEU A 26 -6.37 -0.38 2.78
CA LEU A 26 -7.00 0.51 3.74
C LEU A 26 -5.96 1.23 4.62
N PRO A 27 -6.31 2.34 5.28
CA PRO A 27 -5.37 3.09 6.12
C PRO A 27 -4.76 2.29 7.28
N ASP A 28 -5.42 1.22 7.72
CA ASP A 28 -4.93 0.31 8.75
C ASP A 28 -3.96 -0.77 8.19
N GLY A 29 -3.75 -0.81 6.88
CA GLY A 29 -2.90 -1.78 6.20
C GLY A 29 -3.66 -2.97 5.63
N THR A 30 -4.96 -3.09 5.85
CA THR A 30 -5.76 -4.22 5.34
C THR A 30 -5.83 -4.17 3.81
N VAL A 31 -5.45 -5.27 3.17
CA VAL A 31 -5.62 -5.48 1.73
C VAL A 31 -7.02 -6.02 1.50
N THR A 32 -7.81 -5.33 0.68
CA THR A 32 -9.18 -5.71 0.36
C THR A 32 -9.38 -5.84 -1.15
N MET A 33 -10.38 -6.64 -1.52
CA MET A 33 -10.78 -6.85 -2.91
C MET A 33 -12.30 -6.80 -3.03
N VAL A 34 -12.79 -6.24 -4.13
CA VAL A 34 -14.18 -6.35 -4.54
C VAL A 34 -14.26 -6.69 -6.02
N MET A 35 -15.09 -7.67 -6.35
CA MET A 35 -15.47 -7.95 -7.73
C MET A 35 -16.48 -6.86 -8.17
N PRO A 36 -16.43 -6.31 -9.39
CA PRO A 36 -17.29 -5.20 -9.78
C PRO A 36 -18.80 -5.47 -9.72
N ASP A 37 -19.18 -6.75 -9.82
CA ASP A 37 -20.56 -7.23 -9.70
C ASP A 37 -20.99 -7.49 -8.26
N GLN A 38 -20.04 -7.51 -7.31
CA GLN A 38 -20.28 -7.64 -5.89
C GLN A 38 -20.30 -6.28 -5.19
N LYS A 39 -21.05 -6.21 -4.10
CA LYS A 39 -21.15 -4.99 -3.27
C LYS A 39 -20.24 -5.01 -2.05
N ASP A 40 -19.71 -6.19 -1.71
CA ASP A 40 -19.01 -6.41 -0.46
C ASP A 40 -17.51 -6.56 -0.70
N TRP A 41 -16.73 -5.82 0.09
CA TRP A 41 -15.28 -5.90 0.10
C TRP A 41 -14.83 -7.07 0.98
N HIS A 42 -13.95 -7.90 0.44
CA HIS A 42 -13.36 -9.03 1.17
C HIS A 42 -11.95 -8.68 1.63
N ALA A 43 -11.63 -8.97 2.89
CA ALA A 43 -10.28 -8.85 3.41
C ALA A 43 -9.43 -10.02 2.93
N LEU A 44 -8.28 -9.72 2.32
CA LEU A 44 -7.33 -10.71 1.84
C LEU A 44 -6.19 -10.95 2.83
N GLY A 45 -5.79 -9.93 3.58
CA GLY A 45 -4.71 -9.95 4.56
C GLY A 45 -4.20 -8.53 4.86
N GLU A 46 -2.96 -8.39 5.29
CA GLU A 46 -2.35 -7.12 5.65
C GLU A 46 -1.10 -6.82 4.80
N TYR A 47 -0.87 -5.54 4.50
CA TYR A 47 0.40 -5.07 3.95
C TYR A 47 1.44 -4.96 5.08
N PRO A 48 2.66 -5.50 4.90
CA PRO A 48 3.67 -5.54 5.97
C PRO A 48 4.07 -4.14 6.44
N ALA A 49 4.21 -4.00 7.77
CA ALA A 49 4.76 -2.81 8.39
C ALA A 49 6.25 -2.64 8.05
N VAL A 50 6.72 -1.40 8.05
CA VAL A 50 8.11 -1.04 7.76
C VAL A 50 8.93 -0.99 9.04
N VAL A 51 10.06 -1.69 9.06
CA VAL A 51 11.03 -1.64 10.15
C VAL A 51 12.22 -0.79 9.71
N LEU A 52 12.44 0.35 10.37
CA LEU A 52 13.63 1.17 10.13
C LEU A 52 14.77 0.69 11.04
N PRO A 53 16.04 0.68 10.58
CA PRO A 53 17.18 0.21 11.38
C PRO A 53 17.31 0.90 12.76
N ASP A 54 16.95 2.18 12.84
CA ASP A 54 17.07 3.01 14.06
C ASP A 54 15.69 3.33 14.67
N HIS A 55 14.75 2.38 14.66
CA HIS A 55 13.42 2.58 15.24
C HIS A 55 12.82 1.26 15.76
N ASP A 56 12.51 1.21 17.05
CA ASP A 56 12.09 -0.02 17.73
C ASP A 56 10.72 -0.55 17.31
N ARG A 57 9.85 0.32 16.78
CA ARG A 57 8.48 -0.05 16.41
C ARG A 57 8.32 -0.16 14.89
N PRO A 58 7.59 -1.18 14.41
CA PRO A 58 7.11 -1.20 13.03
C PRO A 58 6.22 0.00 12.75
N LEU A 59 6.32 0.55 11.54
CA LEU A 59 5.62 1.74 11.11
C LEU A 59 4.70 1.43 9.93
N SER A 60 3.45 1.89 9.99
CA SER A 60 2.51 1.79 8.87
C SER A 60 2.89 2.79 7.78
N PRO A 61 3.15 2.31 6.55
CA PRO A 61 3.49 3.20 5.44
C PRO A 61 2.23 3.84 4.86
N PHE A 62 2.38 5.05 4.31
CA PHE A 62 1.31 5.78 3.64
C PHE A 62 1.85 6.58 2.46
N GLY A 63 0.93 7.06 1.62
CA GLY A 63 1.27 7.88 0.46
C GLY A 63 2.06 7.15 -0.62
N PHE A 64 2.12 5.82 -0.58
CA PHE A 64 2.77 4.96 -1.58
C PHE A 64 2.02 4.98 -2.92
N GLY A 65 2.68 4.52 -3.98
CA GLY A 65 2.02 4.14 -5.22
C GLY A 65 1.47 2.71 -5.12
N PHE A 66 0.26 2.48 -5.63
CA PHE A 66 -0.35 1.15 -5.70
C PHE A 66 -0.78 0.84 -7.14
N VAL A 67 -0.23 -0.22 -7.72
CA VAL A 67 -0.40 -0.52 -9.15
C VAL A 67 -0.45 -2.02 -9.42
N ALA A 68 -1.33 -2.46 -10.30
CA ALA A 68 -1.30 -3.81 -10.86
C ALA A 68 -0.38 -3.86 -12.09
N PHE A 69 0.47 -4.88 -12.15
CA PHE A 69 1.30 -5.15 -13.33
C PHE A 69 1.46 -6.66 -13.52
N GLY A 70 1.13 -7.15 -14.72
CA GLY A 70 1.07 -8.58 -14.98
C GLY A 70 0.03 -9.27 -14.10
N ARG A 71 0.47 -10.25 -13.29
CA ARG A 71 -0.37 -11.02 -12.35
C ARG A 71 -0.18 -10.60 -10.89
N CYS A 72 0.45 -9.46 -10.64
CA CYS A 72 0.82 -9.01 -9.31
C CYS A 72 0.33 -7.60 -9.04
N ILE A 73 0.11 -7.31 -7.77
CA ILE A 73 -0.03 -5.95 -7.27
C ILE A 73 1.29 -5.50 -6.66
N TYR A 74 1.62 -4.23 -6.87
CA TYR A 74 2.86 -3.59 -6.43
C TYR A 74 2.54 -2.41 -5.53
N VAL A 75 3.25 -2.33 -4.40
CA VAL A 75 3.32 -1.17 -3.53
C VAL A 75 4.70 -0.55 -3.70
N VAL A 76 4.74 0.70 -4.14
CA VAL A 76 5.97 1.37 -4.57
C VAL A 76 6.20 2.64 -3.76
N GLY A 77 7.33 2.70 -3.04
CA GLY A 77 7.73 3.87 -2.26
C GLY A 77 6.84 4.12 -1.04
N GLY A 78 6.48 5.39 -0.84
CA GLY A 78 5.69 5.84 0.29
C GLY A 78 6.52 6.56 1.34
N MET A 79 5.90 6.79 2.48
CA MET A 79 6.50 7.41 3.65
C MET A 79 6.07 6.71 4.92
N VAL A 80 6.89 6.85 5.96
CA VAL A 80 6.51 6.54 7.33
C VAL A 80 6.69 7.76 8.22
N LEU A 81 5.90 7.84 9.28
CA LEU A 81 6.03 8.86 10.31
C LEU A 81 6.88 8.30 11.46
N LYS A 82 8.15 8.69 11.52
CA LYS A 82 9.09 8.27 12.56
C LYS A 82 8.96 9.20 13.76
N TYR A 83 8.81 8.65 14.97
CA TYR A 83 8.95 9.41 16.20
C TYR A 83 10.37 9.27 16.73
N ASN A 84 11.05 10.39 16.96
CA ASN A 84 12.38 10.41 17.53
C ASN A 84 12.29 10.65 19.05
N THR A 85 12.67 9.64 19.82
CA THR A 85 12.60 9.65 21.28
C THR A 85 13.62 10.59 21.92
N SER A 86 14.76 10.85 21.27
CA SER A 86 15.84 11.68 21.83
C SER A 86 15.50 13.17 21.83
N ASN A 87 14.75 13.64 20.83
CA ASN A 87 14.39 15.05 20.69
C ASN A 87 12.86 15.30 20.72
N HIS A 88 12.05 14.25 20.94
CA HIS A 88 10.59 14.30 20.98
C HIS A 88 9.92 14.89 19.73
N THR A 89 10.50 14.65 18.54
CA THR A 89 9.97 15.16 17.27
C THR A 89 9.45 14.06 16.36
N TYR A 90 8.57 14.42 15.42
CA TYR A 90 8.15 13.56 14.33
C TYR A 90 8.86 13.94 13.03
N ALA A 91 9.26 12.94 12.25
CA ALA A 91 9.87 13.13 10.95
C ALA A 91 9.24 12.20 9.90
N PHE A 92 9.00 12.74 8.71
CA PHE A 92 8.64 11.94 7.54
C PHE A 92 9.90 11.29 6.95
N VAL A 93 9.89 9.97 6.81
CA VAL A 93 10.96 9.22 6.14
C VAL A 93 10.40 8.68 4.84
N LYS A 94 10.98 9.09 3.71
CA LYS A 94 10.62 8.57 2.39
C LYS A 94 11.20 7.18 2.19
N LEU A 95 10.45 6.32 1.54
CA LEU A 95 10.84 4.95 1.24
C LEU A 95 11.24 4.81 -0.23
N ASP A 96 12.22 3.96 -0.49
CA ASP A 96 12.56 3.42 -1.81
C ASP A 96 12.08 1.96 -1.99
N ALA A 97 11.58 1.35 -0.91
CA ALA A 97 11.09 -0.01 -0.89
C ALA A 97 9.98 -0.22 -1.94
N THR A 98 10.06 -1.35 -2.63
CA THR A 98 9.02 -1.81 -3.54
C THR A 98 8.70 -3.24 -3.19
N LYS A 99 7.42 -3.53 -2.94
CA LYS A 99 6.94 -4.88 -2.63
C LYS A 99 5.86 -5.29 -3.61
N PHE A 100 5.75 -6.58 -3.86
CA PHE A 100 4.73 -7.14 -4.73
C PHE A 100 4.24 -8.48 -4.22
N CYS A 101 3.03 -8.87 -4.65
CA CYS A 101 2.48 -10.20 -4.39
C CYS A 101 1.50 -10.58 -5.49
N ASP A 102 1.21 -11.88 -5.64
CA ASP A 102 0.01 -12.34 -6.35
C ASP A 102 -1.17 -12.25 -5.37
N PRO A 103 -2.12 -11.33 -5.57
CA PRO A 103 -3.20 -11.09 -4.60
C PRO A 103 -4.23 -12.23 -4.55
N ARG A 104 -4.14 -13.22 -5.45
CA ARG A 104 -4.98 -14.43 -5.41
C ARG A 104 -4.50 -15.43 -4.38
N THR A 105 -3.29 -15.24 -3.85
CA THR A 105 -2.83 -15.94 -2.65
C THR A 105 -3.41 -15.25 -1.42
N SER A 106 -4.09 -16.00 -0.55
CA SER A 106 -4.67 -15.48 0.69
C SER A 106 -4.16 -16.28 1.88
N PRO A 107 -3.42 -15.65 2.83
CA PRO A 107 -3.03 -14.24 2.83
C PRO A 107 -2.00 -13.91 1.72
N PRO A 108 -1.87 -12.63 1.30
CA PRO A 108 -0.89 -12.23 0.31
C PRO A 108 0.54 -12.49 0.76
N ASP A 109 1.31 -13.20 -0.06
CA ASP A 109 2.74 -13.43 0.15
C ASP A 109 3.57 -12.27 -0.43
N TRP A 110 3.91 -11.29 0.42
CA TRP A 110 4.63 -10.08 0.01
C TRP A 110 6.13 -10.33 -0.16
N GLN A 111 6.62 -10.05 -1.36
CA GLN A 111 8.02 -10.20 -1.73
C GLN A 111 8.66 -8.84 -2.01
N ASP A 112 9.95 -8.72 -1.72
CA ASP A 112 10.74 -7.55 -2.07
C ASP A 112 11.06 -7.56 -3.56
N ALA A 113 10.73 -6.45 -4.24
CA ALA A 113 11.25 -6.15 -5.56
C ALA A 113 12.55 -5.33 -5.45
N LYS A 114 13.17 -5.07 -6.61
CA LYS A 114 14.28 -4.12 -6.68
C LYS A 114 13.82 -2.74 -6.16
N PRO A 115 14.55 -2.12 -5.21
CA PRO A 115 14.19 -0.81 -4.70
C PRO A 115 14.26 0.26 -5.80
N MET A 116 13.51 1.34 -5.62
CA MET A 116 13.59 2.50 -6.49
C MET A 116 15.01 3.10 -6.43
N PRO A 117 15.51 3.68 -7.53
CA PRO A 117 16.81 4.35 -7.52
C PRO A 117 16.82 5.62 -6.64
N VAL A 118 15.64 6.10 -6.24
CA VAL A 118 15.44 7.28 -5.41
C VAL A 118 14.35 7.02 -4.38
N GLN A 119 14.50 7.61 -3.20
CA GLN A 119 13.43 7.63 -2.19
C GLN A 119 12.33 8.62 -2.61
N ALA A 120 11.12 8.13 -2.82
CA ALA A 120 10.02 8.92 -3.36
C ALA A 120 8.71 8.62 -2.64
N CYS A 121 7.89 9.66 -2.47
CA CYS A 121 6.59 9.52 -1.83
C CYS A 121 5.67 8.67 -2.69
N ARG A 122 5.38 9.11 -3.93
CA ARG A 122 4.41 8.48 -4.79
C ARG A 122 4.81 8.55 -6.25
N ILE A 123 4.52 7.49 -6.99
CA ILE A 123 4.52 7.52 -8.46
C ILE A 123 3.19 8.14 -8.94
N LEU A 124 3.27 9.27 -9.64
CA LEU A 124 2.09 10.00 -10.14
C LEU A 124 1.52 9.45 -11.45
N GLY A 125 2.23 8.52 -12.10
CA GLY A 125 1.78 7.85 -13.31
C GLY A 125 2.76 6.77 -13.73
N CYS A 126 2.22 5.64 -14.18
CA CYS A 126 2.97 4.59 -14.87
C CYS A 126 2.62 4.71 -16.36
N ALA A 127 3.62 4.88 -17.23
CA ALA A 127 3.43 4.72 -18.67
C ALA A 127 3.96 3.33 -19.05
N SER A 128 3.08 2.45 -19.53
CA SER A 128 3.51 1.28 -20.29
C SER A 128 3.43 1.63 -21.77
N MET A 129 4.53 1.48 -22.48
CA MET A 129 4.51 1.41 -23.94
C MET A 129 4.36 -0.06 -24.28
N GLU A 130 3.20 -0.45 -24.79
CA GLU A 130 3.05 -1.75 -25.45
C GLU A 130 3.77 -1.65 -26.81
N GLU A 131 4.61 -2.64 -27.13
CA GLU A 131 5.16 -2.83 -28.48
C GLU A 131 4.15 -3.57 -29.36
#